data_AF-A0A2T3H4X7-F1
#
_entry.id   AF-A0A2T3H4X7-F1
#
_cell.length_a   1.000
_cell.length_b   1.000
_cell.length_c   1.000
_cell.angle_alpha   90.00
_cell.angle_beta   90.00
_cell.angle_gamma   90.00
#
_symmetry.space_group_name_H-M   'P 1'
#
loop_
_entity.id
_entity.type
_entity.pdbx_description
1 polymer ?
#
loop_
_entity_poly.entity_id
_entity_poly.type
_entity_poly.pdbx_seq_one_letter_code
_entity_poly.pdbx_strand_id
1 'polypeptide(L)'
;MRKLTLASLACTGALLAGCSSTPQPIIAQEKTVEVKGQTLKLGGRYFSDKKKLELTVNGDPIMRGTFPPYTPTQNLGGRYKEMEIDGKCYFGSVLGSQGGAFGIIASAVQSSKSSNGDKCEILVDGKAVENLYF
;
A
#
# COMPACT_ATOMS: atom_id res chain seq x y z
N MET A 1 -61.35 3.97 -37.93
CA MET A 1 -60.65 5.08 -37.25
C MET A 1 -59.83 4.51 -36.10
N ARG A 2 -58.68 5.13 -35.83
CA ARG A 2 -57.44 4.59 -35.22
C ARG A 2 -57.60 3.84 -33.88
N LYS A 3 -56.97 2.67 -33.79
CA LYS A 3 -56.69 1.92 -32.55
C LYS A 3 -55.53 2.60 -31.82
N LEU A 4 -55.74 3.06 -30.58
CA LEU A 4 -54.68 3.59 -29.73
C LEU A 4 -54.04 2.45 -28.93
N THR A 5 -52.80 2.15 -29.28
CA THR A 5 -51.90 1.19 -28.62
C THR A 5 -51.46 1.78 -27.27
N LEU A 6 -51.88 1.20 -26.14
CA LEU A 6 -51.30 1.55 -24.84
C LEU A 6 -49.94 0.86 -24.68
N ALA A 7 -48.91 1.67 -24.63
CA ALA A 7 -47.52 1.28 -24.47
C ALA A 7 -47.20 0.89 -23.01
N SER A 8 -46.41 -0.17 -22.88
CA SER A 8 -45.87 -0.76 -21.67
C SER A 8 -45.07 0.21 -20.80
N LEU A 9 -45.46 0.41 -19.54
CA LEU A 9 -44.56 0.92 -18.50
C LEU A 9 -43.85 -0.28 -17.86
N ALA A 10 -42.67 -0.63 -18.38
CA ALA A 10 -41.72 -1.45 -17.65
C ALA A 10 -41.06 -0.55 -16.59
N CYS A 11 -41.38 -0.77 -15.31
CA CYS A 11 -40.65 -0.20 -14.19
C CYS A 11 -39.22 -0.73 -14.21
N THR A 12 -38.30 0.05 -14.79
CA THR A 12 -36.87 -0.21 -14.75
C THR A 12 -36.39 -0.11 -13.31
N GLY A 13 -36.11 -1.26 -12.70
CA GLY A 13 -35.49 -1.34 -11.39
C GLY A 13 -34.12 -0.68 -11.40
N ALA A 14 -33.99 0.47 -10.75
CA ALA A 14 -32.70 1.02 -10.40
C ALA A 14 -32.15 0.22 -9.21
N LEU A 15 -31.50 -0.91 -9.50
CA LEU A 15 -30.61 -1.56 -8.56
C LEU A 15 -29.44 -0.59 -8.33
N LEU A 16 -29.52 0.20 -7.27
CA LEU A 16 -28.38 0.91 -6.70
C LEU A 16 -27.38 -0.15 -6.21
N ALA A 17 -26.53 -0.62 -7.11
CA ALA A 17 -25.30 -1.31 -6.75
C ALA A 17 -24.41 -0.29 -6.03
N GLY A 18 -24.62 -0.14 -4.72
CA GLY A 18 -23.73 0.64 -3.85
C GLY A 18 -22.35 0.02 -3.94
N CYS A 19 -21.43 0.71 -4.63
CA CYS A 19 -20.02 0.39 -4.55
C CYS A 19 -19.59 0.60 -3.10
N SER A 20 -19.41 -0.50 -2.37
CA SER A 20 -18.77 -0.48 -1.05
C SER A 20 -17.36 0.08 -1.24
N SER A 21 -17.16 1.35 -0.86
CA SER A 21 -15.89 2.07 -0.98
C SER A 21 -14.93 1.63 0.12
N THR A 22 -14.59 0.34 0.15
CA THR A 22 -13.49 -0.14 0.99
C THR A 22 -12.21 0.52 0.50
N PRO A 23 -11.43 1.18 1.38
CA PRO A 23 -10.15 1.76 1.00
C PRO A 23 -9.27 0.70 0.36
N GLN A 24 -8.85 0.94 -0.88
CA GLN A 24 -7.93 0.04 -1.58
C GLN A 24 -6.52 0.21 -0.98
N PRO A 25 -5.76 -0.88 -0.83
CA PRO A 25 -4.39 -0.77 -0.38
C PRO A 25 -3.54 -0.03 -1.42
N ILE A 26 -2.62 0.78 -0.93
CA ILE A 26 -1.57 1.40 -1.73
C ILE A 26 -0.57 0.31 -2.12
N ILE A 27 -0.31 0.15 -3.41
CA ILE A 27 0.53 -0.93 -3.95
C ILE A 27 1.89 -0.35 -4.30
N ALA A 28 2.96 -0.98 -3.81
CA ALA A 28 4.30 -0.55 -4.16
C ALA A 28 4.61 -0.82 -5.63
N GLN A 29 5.43 0.05 -6.24
CA GLN A 29 6.01 -0.25 -7.56
C GLN A 29 6.89 -1.50 -7.44
N GLU A 30 6.55 -2.55 -8.18
CA GLU A 30 7.33 -3.79 -8.17
C GLU A 30 8.76 -3.55 -8.69
N LYS A 31 9.72 -4.22 -8.06
CA LYS A 31 11.14 -4.14 -8.42
C LYS A 31 11.72 -5.53 -8.60
N THR A 32 12.47 -5.71 -9.67
CA THR A 32 13.16 -6.97 -9.95
C THR A 32 14.63 -6.82 -9.58
N VAL A 33 15.13 -7.71 -8.73
CA VAL A 33 16.53 -7.76 -8.32
C VAL A 33 17.09 -9.17 -8.51
N GLU A 34 18.39 -9.26 -8.80
CA GLU A 34 19.10 -10.53 -8.85
C GLU A 34 19.95 -10.70 -7.60
N VAL A 35 19.66 -11.73 -6.81
CA VAL A 35 20.38 -12.03 -5.58
C VAL A 35 20.74 -13.50 -5.54
N LYS A 36 22.03 -13.81 -5.34
CA LYS A 36 22.56 -15.20 -5.32
C LYS A 36 22.12 -16.04 -6.53
N GLY A 37 22.10 -15.44 -7.72
CA GLY A 37 21.67 -16.11 -8.96
C GLY A 37 20.16 -16.38 -9.06
N GLN A 38 19.35 -15.81 -8.17
CA GLN A 38 17.90 -15.88 -8.22
C GLN A 38 17.30 -14.51 -8.54
N THR A 39 16.36 -14.49 -9.47
CA THR A 39 15.56 -13.30 -9.77
C THR A 39 14.41 -13.21 -8.76
N LEU A 40 14.35 -12.09 -8.03
CA LEU A 40 13.32 -11.79 -7.04
C LEU A 40 12.50 -10.59 -7.50
N LYS A 41 11.18 -10.73 -7.49
CA LYS A 41 10.24 -9.64 -7.73
C LYS A 41 9.72 -9.12 -6.39
N LEU A 42 10.30 -8.04 -5.91
CA LEU A 42 9.95 -7.39 -4.66
C LEU A 42 8.70 -6.53 -4.86
N GLY A 43 7.77 -6.60 -3.91
CA GLY A 43 6.55 -5.81 -3.92
C GLY A 43 6.01 -5.57 -2.53
N GLY A 44 4.85 -4.91 -2.45
CA GLY A 44 4.20 -4.66 -1.17
C GLY A 44 2.84 -4.00 -1.28
N ARG A 45 2.09 -4.06 -0.18
CA ARG A 45 0.75 -3.48 -0.03
C ARG A 45 0.66 -2.76 1.32
N TYR A 46 0.17 -1.53 1.30
CA TYR A 46 -0.14 -0.77 2.50
C TYR A 46 -1.64 -0.51 2.62
N PHE A 47 -2.22 -1.00 3.71
CA PHE A 47 -3.61 -0.81 4.08
C PHE A 47 -3.68 0.35 5.06
N SER A 48 -3.97 1.55 4.56
CA SER A 48 -3.94 2.80 5.34
C SER A 48 -4.96 2.82 6.48
N ASP A 49 -6.14 2.24 6.27
CA ASP A 49 -7.21 2.06 7.26
C ASP A 49 -6.75 1.24 8.48
N LYS A 50 -5.95 0.21 8.24
CA LYS A 50 -5.43 -0.73 9.25
C LYS A 50 -4.00 -0.38 9.69
N LYS A 51 -3.40 0.65 9.09
CA LYS A 51 -1.97 0.97 9.20
C LYS A 51 -1.08 -0.26 9.01
N LYS A 52 -1.50 -1.18 8.13
CA LYS A 52 -0.90 -2.50 7.97
C LYS A 52 -0.06 -2.52 6.70
N LEU A 53 1.17 -2.97 6.81
CA LEU A 53 2.09 -3.20 5.71
C LEU A 53 2.26 -4.71 5.48
N GLU A 54 2.26 -5.09 4.22
CA GLU A 54 2.63 -6.40 3.73
C GLU A 54 3.71 -6.26 2.66
N LEU A 55 4.81 -6.99 2.78
CA LEU A 55 5.86 -7.05 1.76
C LEU A 55 5.85 -8.42 1.10
N THR A 56 6.07 -8.44 -0.21
CA THR A 56 5.99 -9.65 -1.04
C THR A 56 7.28 -9.92 -1.80
N VAL A 57 7.53 -11.19 -2.09
CA VAL A 57 8.57 -11.65 -3.01
C VAL A 57 7.93 -12.62 -3.98
N ASN A 58 8.04 -12.35 -5.29
CA ASN A 58 7.38 -13.11 -6.35
C ASN A 58 5.86 -13.24 -6.17
N GLY A 59 5.23 -12.25 -5.54
CA GLY A 59 3.80 -12.25 -5.22
C GLY A 59 3.44 -12.90 -3.88
N ASP A 60 4.35 -13.67 -3.26
CA ASP A 60 4.11 -14.30 -1.97
C ASP A 60 4.33 -13.32 -0.82
N PRO A 61 3.39 -13.19 0.13
CA PRO A 61 3.55 -12.32 1.30
C PRO A 61 4.52 -12.96 2.30
N ILE A 62 5.70 -12.35 2.45
CA ILE A 62 6.76 -12.87 3.33
C ILE A 62 6.85 -12.14 4.66
N MET A 63 6.35 -10.90 4.72
CA MET A 63 6.41 -10.07 5.92
C MET A 63 5.14 -9.25 6.09
N ARG A 64 4.70 -9.10 7.34
CA ARG A 64 3.53 -8.32 7.72
C ARG A 64 3.79 -7.60 9.02
N GLY A 65 3.36 -6.34 9.10
CA GLY A 65 3.32 -5.62 10.36
C GLY A 65 2.36 -4.45 10.32
N THR A 66 2.11 -3.88 11.49
CA THR A 66 1.22 -2.73 11.66
C THR A 66 2.00 -1.60 12.29
N PHE A 67 1.92 -0.40 11.71
CA PHE A 67 2.54 0.77 12.31
C PHE A 67 1.81 1.14 13.60
N PRO A 68 2.53 1.30 14.73
CA PRO A 68 1.95 1.83 15.94
C PRO A 68 1.40 3.24 15.73
N PRO A 69 0.45 3.71 16.56
CA PRO A 69 0.02 5.10 16.54
C PRO A 69 1.22 6.06 16.62
N TYR A 70 1.20 7.12 15.82
CA TYR A 70 2.22 8.19 15.79
C TYR A 70 3.65 7.75 15.48
N THR A 71 3.86 6.49 15.08
CA THR A 71 5.18 5.92 14.81
C THR A 71 5.28 5.62 13.32
N PRO A 72 5.95 6.49 12.53
CA PRO A 72 6.01 6.33 11.08
C PRO A 72 7.00 5.27 10.63
N THR A 73 7.78 4.69 11.54
CA THR A 73 8.79 3.68 11.23
C THR A 73 8.29 2.29 11.58
N GLN A 74 8.59 1.31 10.72
CA GLN A 74 8.36 -0.10 10.99
C GLN A 74 9.49 -0.93 10.41
N ASN A 75 10.05 -1.82 11.22
CA ASN A 75 11.04 -2.78 10.77
C ASN A 75 10.38 -4.15 10.69
N LEU A 76 10.49 -4.79 9.54
CA LEU A 76 9.98 -6.12 9.28
C LEU A 76 11.15 -7.04 8.98
N GLY A 77 11.06 -8.29 9.42
CA GLY A 77 12.03 -9.34 9.10
C GLY A 77 11.30 -10.61 8.73
N GLY A 78 11.84 -11.33 7.76
CA GLY A 78 11.29 -12.58 7.25
C GLY A 78 12.35 -13.40 6.53
N ARG A 79 11.93 -14.56 6.00
CA ARG A 79 12.80 -15.40 5.18
C ARG A 79 12.08 -15.74 3.88
N TYR A 80 12.82 -15.72 2.78
CA TYR A 80 12.35 -16.25 1.51
C TYR A 80 13.35 -17.29 1.02
N LYS A 81 12.92 -18.56 1.03
CA LYS A 81 13.81 -19.72 0.86
C LYS A 81 14.94 -19.65 1.91
N GLU A 82 16.19 -19.67 1.47
CA GLU A 82 17.37 -19.61 2.35
C GLU A 82 17.89 -18.19 2.61
N MET A 83 17.23 -17.16 2.07
CA MET A 83 17.63 -15.77 2.22
C MET A 83 16.87 -15.09 3.35
N GLU A 84 17.60 -14.34 4.19
CA GLU A 84 17.00 -13.40 5.12
C GLU A 84 16.57 -12.15 4.35
N ILE A 85 15.33 -11.70 4.57
CA ILE A 85 14.79 -10.50 3.96
C ILE A 85 14.29 -9.58 5.06
N ASP A 86 14.83 -8.38 5.12
CA ASP A 86 14.38 -7.34 6.04
C ASP A 86 13.81 -6.14 5.28
N GLY A 87 12.84 -5.47 5.89
CA GLY A 87 12.28 -4.23 5.41
C GLY A 87 12.40 -3.14 6.48
N LYS A 88 13.14 -2.07 6.19
CA LYS A 88 13.19 -0.86 7.02
C LYS A 88 12.28 0.19 6.40
N CYS A 89 11.11 0.38 6.98
CA CYS A 89 10.04 1.17 6.39
C CYS A 89 9.82 2.49 7.13
N TYR A 90 9.57 3.55 6.37
CA TYR A 90 9.16 4.86 6.86
C TYR A 90 7.95 5.35 6.06
N PHE A 91 6.79 5.44 6.71
CA PHE A 91 5.54 5.91 6.11
C PHE A 91 5.12 7.23 6.76
N GLY A 92 5.34 8.33 6.05
CA GLY A 92 4.90 9.65 6.47
C GLY A 92 3.37 9.76 6.53
N SER A 93 2.66 8.95 5.74
CA SER A 93 1.18 8.88 5.78
C SER A 93 0.63 8.45 7.13
N VAL A 94 1.40 7.73 7.95
CA VAL A 94 1.04 7.36 9.33
C VAL A 94 0.86 8.61 10.19
N LEU A 95 1.62 9.68 9.91
CA LEU A 95 1.50 10.98 10.59
C LEU A 95 0.43 11.88 9.95
N GLY A 96 0.31 11.85 8.61
CA GLY A 96 -0.63 12.68 7.86
C GLY A 96 -2.10 12.25 7.96
N SER A 97 -2.37 10.96 8.18
CA SER A 97 -3.73 10.37 8.20
C SER A 97 -4.60 10.78 9.41
N GLN A 98 -4.10 11.63 10.32
CA GLN A 98 -4.82 12.04 11.53
C GLN A 98 -5.37 13.47 11.58
N GLY A 99 -5.27 14.28 10.51
CA GLY A 99 -6.04 15.53 10.34
C GLY A 99 -6.06 16.51 11.55
N GLY A 100 -5.18 17.51 11.56
CA GLY A 100 -5.13 18.55 12.60
C GLY A 100 -3.83 19.36 12.53
N ALA A 101 -3.46 20.11 13.59
CA ALA A 101 -2.22 20.91 13.65
C ALA A 101 -0.93 20.16 13.23
N PHE A 102 -0.93 18.83 13.36
CA PHE A 102 0.13 17.93 12.87
C PHE A 102 0.21 17.79 11.34
N GLY A 103 -0.86 18.08 10.59
CA GLY A 103 -0.82 18.14 9.13
C GLY A 103 -0.02 19.34 8.61
N ILE A 104 -0.03 20.46 9.34
CA ILE A 104 0.78 21.65 9.02
C ILE A 104 2.26 21.38 9.33
N ILE A 105 2.54 20.71 10.45
CA ILE A 105 3.92 20.33 10.84
C ILE A 105 4.44 19.21 9.93
N ALA A 106 3.61 18.22 9.56
CA ALA A 106 3.96 17.21 8.59
C ALA A 106 4.28 17.85 7.23
N SER A 107 3.52 18.86 6.80
CA SER A 107 3.81 19.61 5.57
C SER A 107 5.16 20.36 5.62
N ALA A 108 5.53 20.90 6.78
CA ALA A 108 6.81 21.60 6.99
C ALA A 108 8.03 20.66 7.11
N VAL A 109 7.83 19.46 7.67
CA VAL A 109 8.86 18.41 7.75
C VAL A 109 9.00 17.68 6.40
N GLN A 110 7.90 17.54 5.67
CA GLN A 110 7.83 16.94 4.34
C GLN A 110 8.41 17.86 3.26
N SER A 111 8.31 19.18 3.40
CA SER A 111 8.97 20.14 2.48
C SER A 111 10.48 20.27 2.69
N SER A 112 11.01 19.93 3.87
CA SER A 112 12.43 20.07 4.22
C SER A 112 13.25 18.78 4.03
N LYS A 113 12.60 17.61 3.92
CA LYS A 113 13.25 16.35 3.54
C LYS A 113 12.73 15.92 2.18
N SER A 114 13.60 15.96 1.17
CA SER A 114 13.38 15.49 -0.23
C SER A 114 13.07 13.98 -0.38
N SER A 115 12.32 13.37 0.55
CA SER A 115 11.92 11.96 0.59
C SER A 115 10.41 11.88 0.75
N ASN A 116 9.70 12.26 -0.31
CA ASN A 116 8.28 12.60 -0.34
C ASN A 116 7.31 11.40 -0.42
N GLY A 117 7.74 10.17 -0.11
CA GLY A 117 6.91 8.97 -0.29
C GLY A 117 7.08 7.96 0.84
N ASP A 118 5.99 7.25 1.12
CA ASP A 118 5.99 6.05 1.95
C ASP A 118 6.93 5.03 1.31
N LYS A 119 7.94 4.56 2.05
CA LYS A 119 8.97 3.69 1.48
C LYS A 119 9.46 2.60 2.41
N CYS A 120 10.02 1.56 1.83
CA CYS A 120 10.73 0.49 2.52
C CYS A 120 12.08 0.22 1.85
N GLU A 121 13.16 0.37 2.59
CA GLU A 121 14.47 -0.17 2.19
C GLU A 121 14.46 -1.68 2.43
N ILE A 122 14.68 -2.46 1.37
CA ILE A 122 14.73 -3.91 1.43
C ILE A 122 16.18 -4.35 1.54
N LEU A 123 16.45 -5.19 2.52
CA LEU A 123 17.74 -5.81 2.73
C LEU A 123 17.62 -7.31 2.48
N VAL A 124 18.63 -7.88 1.81
CA VAL A 124 18.77 -9.33 1.64
C VAL A 124 20.09 -9.74 2.29
N ASP A 125 20.01 -10.63 3.27
CA ASP A 125 21.14 -11.06 4.11
C ASP A 125 21.95 -9.85 4.65
N GLY A 126 21.23 -8.87 5.20
CA GLY A 126 21.80 -7.66 5.79
C GLY A 126 22.33 -6.60 4.80
N LYS A 127 22.22 -6.82 3.48
CA LYS A 127 22.64 -5.85 2.46
C LYS A 127 21.45 -5.16 1.82
N ALA A 128 21.45 -3.83 1.77
CA ALA A 128 20.42 -3.08 1.04
C ALA A 128 20.49 -3.41 -0.45
N VAL A 129 19.36 -3.82 -1.02
CA VAL A 129 19.26 -4.19 -2.45
C VAL A 129 18.34 -3.28 -3.23
N GLU A 130 17.30 -2.72 -2.60
CA GLU A 130 16.31 -1.88 -3.29
C GLU A 130 15.45 -1.07 -2.31
N ASN A 131 14.82 -0.01 -2.81
CA ASN A 131 13.76 0.72 -2.14
C ASN A 131 12.41 0.49 -2.83
N LEU A 132 11.41 0.02 -2.07
CA LEU A 132 10.02 0.01 -2.50
C LEU A 132 9.36 1.32 -2.12
N TYR A 133 8.66 1.94 -3.07
CA TYR A 133 7.88 3.16 -2.89
C TYR A 133 6.41 2.85 -3.02
N PHE A 134 5.62 3.38 -2.08
CA PHE A 134 4.18 3.21 -1.95
C PHE A 134 3.49 4.55 -2.24
#